data_AF-A0A0C2SHV9-F1
#
_entry.id   AF-A0A0C2SHV9-F1
#
_cell.length_a   1.000
_cell.length_b   1.000
_cell.length_c   1.000
_cell.angle_alpha   90.00
_cell.angle_beta   90.00
_cell.angle_gamma   90.00
#
_symmetry.space_group_name_H-M   'P 1'
#
loop_
_entity.id
_entity.type
_entity.pdbx_description
1 polymer ?
#
loop_
_entity_poly.entity_id
_entity_poly.type
_entity_poly.pdbx_seq_one_letter_code
_entity_poly.pdbx_strand_id
1 'polypeptide(L)'
;MTYNNDQSRFPEPGYADKQFVGQDGVEEKSIGPQQQFSPPPAHSADPQTVSQSVPPRFRISLNTTSNFFPPPSQLGAPPCFDRDNSPLYFGSVHFSRSVHPCKVGAHLKTHALVPYGGKEQTHSGSYDLLPFSPKTMELVRTSHGQIPPGKRPVEGGYEENGNKLYHAVAVVKGFRMPAKTGLHLRGANVGYGGKEVIVTTDYEIL
;
A
#
# COMPACT_ATOMS: atom_id res chain seq x y z
N MET A 1 10.07 43.15 16.44
CA MET A 1 9.00 42.13 16.35
C MET A 1 9.59 40.97 15.58
N THR A 2 9.60 39.76 16.15
CA THR A 2 10.38 38.63 15.62
C THR A 2 9.49 37.40 15.61
N TYR A 3 9.23 36.85 14.43
CA TYR A 3 8.48 35.60 14.30
C TYR A 3 9.43 34.40 14.45
N ASN A 4 9.25 33.62 15.51
CA ASN A 4 9.87 32.31 15.63
C ASN A 4 9.07 31.30 14.80
N ASN A 5 9.76 30.57 13.92
CA ASN A 5 9.15 29.56 13.05
C ASN A 5 9.28 28.17 13.70
N ASP A 6 8.29 27.80 14.52
CA ASP A 6 8.29 26.51 15.24
C ASP A 6 7.88 25.35 14.32
N GLN A 7 8.86 24.77 13.64
CA GLN A 7 8.70 23.46 12.99
C GLN A 7 8.80 22.36 14.05
N SER A 8 7.65 21.75 14.38
CA SER A 8 7.52 20.69 15.39
C SER A 8 8.29 19.42 15.02
N ARG A 9 9.58 19.41 15.34
CA ARG A 9 10.52 18.31 15.09
C ARG A 9 10.31 17.18 16.10
N PHE A 10 9.56 16.15 15.72
CA PHE A 10 9.39 14.95 16.53
C PHE A 10 10.71 14.12 16.61
N PRO A 11 11.01 13.46 17.74
CA PRO A 11 12.27 12.75 17.95
C PRO A 11 12.30 11.37 17.28
N GLU A 12 13.43 11.02 16.68
CA GLU A 12 13.67 9.69 16.08
C GLU A 12 14.17 8.67 17.13
N PRO A 13 13.68 7.42 17.15
CA PRO A 13 14.24 6.33 17.93
C PRO A 13 15.41 5.69 17.16
N GLY A 14 16.64 6.08 17.49
CA GLY A 14 17.84 5.55 16.82
C GLY A 14 18.10 4.06 17.08
N TYR A 15 18.48 3.32 16.04
CA TYR A 15 19.09 1.99 16.11
C TYR A 15 20.40 1.98 15.33
N ALA A 16 21.41 1.25 15.82
CA ALA A 16 22.78 1.32 15.30
C ALA A 16 23.06 0.26 14.24
N ASP A 17 23.56 0.68 13.08
CA ASP A 17 24.01 -0.20 12.00
C ASP A 17 25.26 -1.00 12.37
N LYS A 18 25.37 -2.22 11.84
CA LYS A 18 26.62 -2.97 11.72
C LYS A 18 26.93 -3.17 10.23
N GLN A 19 28.07 -2.63 9.81
CA GLN A 19 28.54 -2.69 8.43
C GLN A 19 28.96 -4.12 8.03
N PHE A 20 28.83 -4.43 6.74
CA PHE A 20 29.53 -5.53 6.05
C PHE A 20 30.02 -5.06 4.68
N VAL A 21 31.10 -5.66 4.17
CA VAL A 21 31.94 -5.14 3.06
C VAL A 21 32.38 -6.27 2.12
N GLY A 22 32.60 -5.96 0.83
CA GLY A 22 33.10 -6.85 -0.24
C GLY A 22 31.99 -7.16 -1.27
N GLN A 23 32.09 -6.95 -2.60
CA GLN A 23 33.14 -6.91 -3.64
C GLN A 23 33.40 -8.24 -4.40
N ASP A 24 33.78 -8.10 -5.68
CA ASP A 24 34.26 -9.10 -6.66
C ASP A 24 33.20 -10.15 -7.14
N GLY A 25 33.35 -10.90 -8.25
CA GLY A 25 34.32 -10.90 -9.37
C GLY A 25 34.70 -12.33 -9.83
N VAL A 26 34.71 -12.75 -11.11
CA VAL A 26 34.31 -12.12 -12.39
C VAL A 26 33.11 -12.90 -13.00
N GLU A 27 32.96 -13.43 -14.23
CA GLU A 27 33.67 -13.51 -15.54
C GLU A 27 32.60 -13.65 -16.67
N GLU A 28 32.90 -13.29 -17.93
CA GLU A 28 32.04 -13.58 -19.11
C GLU A 28 32.89 -14.16 -20.27
N LYS A 29 32.38 -15.16 -21.00
CA LYS A 29 33.14 -15.94 -22.01
C LYS A 29 32.44 -16.08 -23.37
N SER A 30 33.25 -16.27 -24.42
CA SER A 30 32.94 -15.86 -25.79
C SER A 30 32.12 -16.84 -26.66
N ILE A 31 31.20 -16.24 -27.42
CA ILE A 31 30.93 -16.41 -28.88
C ILE A 31 30.84 -17.85 -29.46
N GLY A 32 29.65 -18.18 -29.97
CA GLY A 32 29.41 -19.22 -31.00
C GLY A 32 28.82 -18.61 -32.30
N PRO A 33 28.83 -19.32 -33.43
CA PRO A 33 28.63 -18.73 -34.76
C PRO A 33 27.18 -18.39 -35.11
N GLN A 34 27.00 -17.35 -35.94
CA GLN A 34 25.71 -16.93 -36.49
C GLN A 34 25.17 -17.96 -37.51
N GLN A 35 23.92 -18.41 -37.32
CA GLN A 35 23.16 -19.07 -38.38
C GLN A 35 22.29 -18.05 -39.13
N GLN A 36 22.42 -18.06 -40.46
CA GLN A 36 21.79 -17.08 -41.35
C GLN A 36 20.39 -17.54 -41.76
N PHE A 37 19.38 -17.21 -40.94
CA PHE A 37 17.98 -17.51 -41.26
C PHE A 37 17.39 -16.48 -42.25
N SER A 38 16.80 -16.98 -43.33
CA SER A 38 16.00 -16.18 -44.27
C SER A 38 14.64 -15.80 -43.67
N PRO A 39 14.04 -14.66 -44.06
CA PRO A 39 12.73 -14.26 -43.56
C PRO A 39 11.62 -15.20 -44.10
N PRO A 40 10.70 -15.68 -43.25
CA PRO A 40 9.51 -16.40 -43.72
C PRO A 40 8.55 -15.46 -44.45
N PRO A 41 7.65 -15.99 -45.32
CA PRO A 41 6.73 -15.19 -46.11
C PRO A 41 5.72 -14.43 -45.23
N ALA A 42 5.31 -13.24 -45.70
CA ALA A 42 4.37 -12.38 -45.01
C ALA A 42 2.95 -12.97 -45.01
N HIS A 43 2.58 -13.65 -43.92
CA HIS A 43 1.21 -14.06 -43.66
C HIS A 43 0.41 -12.98 -42.92
N SER A 44 -0.89 -12.93 -43.19
CA SER A 44 -1.84 -11.92 -42.74
C SER A 44 -1.84 -11.72 -41.22
N ALA A 45 -1.96 -10.47 -40.78
CA ALA A 45 -2.09 -10.14 -39.36
C ALA A 45 -3.53 -10.43 -38.87
N ASP A 46 -3.73 -11.56 -38.20
CA ASP A 46 -4.91 -11.76 -37.36
C ASP A 46 -4.85 -10.83 -36.13
N PRO A 47 -5.91 -10.04 -35.86
CA PRO A 47 -5.96 -9.20 -34.67
C PRO A 47 -6.36 -10.00 -33.43
N GLN A 48 -5.91 -9.52 -32.26
CA GLN A 48 -6.33 -9.96 -30.92
C GLN A 48 -5.71 -11.24 -30.33
N THR A 49 -4.38 -11.36 -30.36
CA THR A 49 -3.69 -11.85 -29.14
C THR A 49 -3.85 -10.79 -28.05
N VAL A 50 -4.94 -10.85 -27.28
CA VAL A 50 -5.17 -9.94 -26.16
C VAL A 50 -4.18 -10.28 -25.05
N SER A 51 -3.05 -9.57 -25.04
CA SER A 51 -2.13 -9.57 -23.91
C SER A 51 -2.90 -9.17 -22.66
N GLN A 52 -3.06 -10.10 -21.72
CA GLN A 52 -3.62 -9.83 -20.40
C GLN A 52 -2.58 -9.07 -19.58
N SER A 53 -2.40 -7.79 -19.92
CA SER A 53 -1.62 -6.87 -19.12
C SER A 53 -2.22 -6.85 -17.72
N VAL A 54 -1.39 -7.22 -16.73
CA VAL A 54 -1.74 -7.05 -15.31
C VAL A 54 -2.14 -5.58 -15.14
N PRO A 55 -3.38 -5.28 -14.69
CA PRO A 55 -3.85 -3.90 -14.63
C PRO A 55 -2.83 -3.03 -13.88
N PRO A 56 -2.45 -1.85 -14.40
CA PRO A 56 -1.61 -0.93 -13.68
C PRO A 56 -2.14 -0.71 -12.27
N ARG A 57 -1.24 -0.56 -11.29
CA ARG A 57 -1.56 -0.29 -9.88
C ARG A 57 -2.10 1.15 -9.74
N PHE A 58 -3.23 1.44 -10.38
CA PHE A 58 -3.83 2.76 -10.46
C PHE A 58 -4.16 3.26 -9.05
N ARG A 59 -3.69 4.47 -8.78
CA ARG A 59 -3.91 5.20 -7.53
C ARG A 59 -4.44 6.58 -7.89
N ILE A 60 -5.32 7.10 -7.06
CA ILE A 60 -5.78 8.48 -7.16
C ILE A 60 -5.01 9.29 -6.12
N SER A 61 -4.01 10.03 -6.58
CA SER A 61 -3.22 10.91 -5.72
C SER A 61 -4.05 12.14 -5.33
N LEU A 62 -4.10 12.39 -4.03
CA LEU A 62 -4.92 13.39 -3.36
C LEU A 62 -4.08 14.13 -2.31
N ASN A 63 -4.59 15.25 -1.81
CA ASN A 63 -3.92 16.02 -0.77
C ASN A 63 -4.95 16.58 0.22
N THR A 64 -4.67 16.51 1.52
CA THR A 64 -5.60 16.90 2.59
C THR A 64 -5.86 18.40 2.69
N THR A 65 -5.13 19.24 1.96
CA THR A 65 -5.40 20.69 1.84
C THR A 65 -6.47 21.01 0.81
N SER A 66 -6.89 20.04 0.00
CA SER A 66 -7.97 20.18 -0.98
C SER A 66 -9.29 19.63 -0.43
N ASN A 67 -10.38 20.37 -0.65
CA ASN A 67 -11.74 19.91 -0.40
C ASN A 67 -12.26 18.92 -1.47
N PHE A 68 -11.42 18.56 -2.45
CA PHE A 68 -11.78 17.59 -3.50
C PHE A 68 -11.65 16.15 -2.98
N PHE A 69 -12.75 15.42 -3.04
CA PHE A 69 -12.79 13.96 -2.91
C PHE A 69 -13.37 13.36 -4.20
N PRO A 70 -12.80 12.27 -4.77
CA PRO A 70 -13.26 11.76 -6.06
C PRO A 70 -14.71 11.24 -6.02
N PRO A 71 -15.46 11.31 -7.14
CA PRO A 71 -16.82 10.77 -7.21
C PRO A 71 -16.81 9.24 -7.11
N PRO A 72 -17.88 8.59 -6.59
CA PRO A 72 -17.92 7.14 -6.35
C PRO A 72 -17.57 6.25 -7.55
N SER A 73 -17.80 6.72 -8.79
CA SER A 73 -17.40 6.02 -10.02
C SER A 73 -15.89 5.81 -10.17
N GLN A 74 -15.05 6.57 -9.45
CA GLN A 74 -13.59 6.44 -9.46
C GLN A 74 -13.05 5.70 -8.24
N LEU A 75 -13.82 5.58 -7.15
CA LEU A 75 -13.37 5.02 -5.87
C LEU A 75 -13.37 3.48 -5.82
N GLY A 76 -14.01 2.82 -6.78
CA GLY A 76 -14.27 1.39 -6.73
C GLY A 76 -15.30 1.00 -5.66
N ALA A 77 -15.36 -0.28 -5.32
CA ALA A 77 -16.22 -0.76 -4.25
C ALA A 77 -15.61 -0.41 -2.87
N PRO A 78 -16.39 0.03 -1.88
CA PRO A 78 -15.88 0.21 -0.52
C PRO A 78 -15.59 -1.17 0.12
N PRO A 79 -14.35 -1.48 0.54
CA PRO A 79 -14.02 -2.73 1.24
C PRO A 79 -14.57 -2.77 2.68
N CYS A 80 -14.92 -1.61 3.25
CA CYS A 80 -15.34 -1.42 4.64
C CYS A 80 -16.36 -0.28 4.75
N PHE A 81 -17.07 -0.21 5.87
CA PHE A 81 -17.97 0.88 6.23
C PHE A 81 -17.71 1.30 7.67
N ASP A 82 -17.86 2.58 7.96
CA ASP A 82 -17.80 3.13 9.32
C ASP A 82 -19.15 2.94 10.04
N ARG A 83 -19.23 3.32 11.32
CA ARG A 83 -20.41 3.05 12.19
C ARG A 83 -21.72 3.69 11.73
N ASP A 84 -21.63 4.76 10.95
CA ASP A 84 -22.75 5.48 10.32
C ASP A 84 -23.13 4.90 8.94
N ASN A 85 -22.44 3.86 8.49
CA ASN A 85 -22.43 3.30 7.13
C ASN A 85 -21.77 4.20 6.07
N SER A 86 -20.98 5.22 6.46
CA SER A 86 -20.15 5.96 5.51
C SER A 86 -19.04 5.05 4.96
N PRO A 87 -18.74 5.08 3.65
CA PRO A 87 -17.81 4.15 3.02
C PRO A 87 -16.35 4.42 3.42
N LEU A 88 -15.61 3.34 3.70
CA LEU A 88 -14.18 3.37 4.00
C LEU A 88 -13.38 2.64 2.92
N TYR A 89 -12.39 3.33 2.37
CA TYR A 89 -11.53 2.90 1.27
C TYR A 89 -10.09 2.65 1.75
N PHE A 90 -9.34 1.89 0.96
CA PHE A 90 -7.90 1.76 1.11
C PHE A 90 -7.19 3.03 0.61
N GLY A 91 -6.17 3.47 1.35
CA GLY A 91 -5.24 4.47 0.83
C GLY A 91 -3.85 4.35 1.44
N SER A 92 -2.93 5.18 0.95
CA SER A 92 -1.53 5.19 1.37
C SER A 92 -1.12 6.64 1.68
N VAL A 93 -0.75 6.94 2.92
CA VAL A 93 -0.25 8.28 3.29
C VAL A 93 1.27 8.37 3.08
N HIS A 94 1.74 9.52 2.59
CA HIS A 94 3.16 9.78 2.36
C HIS A 94 3.76 10.59 3.53
N PHE A 95 4.81 10.07 4.15
CA PHE A 95 5.69 10.79 5.08
C PHE A 95 7.05 11.05 4.40
N SER A 96 7.99 11.68 5.11
CA SER A 96 9.28 12.08 4.52
C SER A 96 10.23 10.92 4.16
N ARG A 97 10.07 9.73 4.74
CA ARG A 97 10.91 8.55 4.50
C ARG A 97 10.12 7.24 4.40
N SER A 98 8.80 7.29 4.44
CA SER A 98 7.92 6.10 4.50
C SER A 98 6.56 6.38 3.88
N VAL A 99 5.86 5.31 3.49
CA VAL A 99 4.50 5.35 2.97
C VAL A 99 3.68 4.28 3.70
N HIS A 100 2.57 4.64 4.35
CA HIS A 100 1.82 3.69 5.19
C HIS A 100 0.38 3.51 4.69
N PRO A 101 -0.12 2.26 4.63
CA PRO A 101 -1.54 1.99 4.42
C PRO A 101 -2.40 2.66 5.50
N CYS A 102 -3.50 3.27 5.07
CA CYS A 102 -4.42 4.07 5.88
C CYS A 102 -5.88 3.75 5.51
N LYS A 103 -6.83 4.22 6.33
CA LYS A 103 -8.23 4.32 5.92
C LYS A 103 -8.48 5.67 5.26
N VAL A 104 -9.31 5.69 4.21
CA VAL A 104 -9.73 6.91 3.51
C VAL A 104 -11.26 6.98 3.45
N GLY A 105 -11.84 8.17 3.63
CA GLY A 105 -13.29 8.38 3.56
C GLY A 105 -13.65 9.87 3.56
N ALA A 106 -14.67 10.24 2.77
CA ALA A 106 -15.07 11.64 2.61
C ALA A 106 -15.55 12.29 3.92
N HIS A 107 -16.11 11.50 4.84
CA HIS A 107 -16.59 11.93 6.16
C HIS A 107 -15.46 12.11 7.20
N LEU A 108 -14.24 11.64 6.93
CA LEU A 108 -13.11 11.76 7.85
C LEU A 108 -12.53 13.18 7.81
N LYS A 109 -12.21 13.75 8.98
CA LYS A 109 -11.77 15.15 9.17
C LYS A 109 -10.65 15.63 8.22
N THR A 110 -9.73 14.73 7.87
CA THR A 110 -8.59 14.99 6.97
C THR A 110 -8.62 14.09 5.73
N HIS A 111 -9.78 13.49 5.44
CA HIS A 111 -10.04 12.41 4.47
C HIS A 111 -9.22 11.11 4.65
N ALA A 112 -8.03 11.14 5.24
CA ALA A 112 -7.19 9.98 5.56
C ALA A 112 -6.81 9.92 7.05
N LEU A 113 -6.94 8.72 7.65
CA LEU A 113 -6.48 8.40 9.01
C LEU A 113 -5.54 7.19 8.99
N VAL A 114 -4.38 7.28 9.65
CA VAL A 114 -3.32 6.26 9.61
C VAL A 114 -3.03 5.65 11.00
N PRO A 115 -2.92 4.32 11.12
CA PRO A 115 -2.36 3.67 12.30
C PRO A 115 -0.82 3.83 12.33
N TYR A 116 -0.30 4.60 13.29
CA TYR A 116 1.14 4.81 13.45
C TYR A 116 1.50 5.19 14.90
N GLY A 117 2.62 4.69 15.42
CA GLY A 117 3.15 5.06 16.74
C GLY A 117 2.21 4.77 17.91
N GLY A 118 1.40 3.71 17.85
CA GLY A 118 0.41 3.34 18.86
C GLY A 118 -0.91 4.13 18.78
N LYS A 119 -1.05 5.02 17.79
CA LYS A 119 -2.19 5.94 17.65
C LYS A 119 -2.86 5.81 16.28
N GLU A 120 -4.14 6.17 16.23
CA GLU A 120 -4.82 6.54 14.99
C GLU A 120 -4.63 8.04 14.79
N GLN A 121 -3.94 8.44 13.72
CA GLN A 121 -3.51 9.81 13.48
C GLN A 121 -4.17 10.41 12.23
N THR A 122 -4.54 11.68 12.30
CA THR A 122 -4.93 12.48 11.12
C THR A 122 -3.70 12.79 10.28
N HIS A 123 -3.72 12.46 8.99
CA HIS A 123 -2.67 12.87 8.06
C HIS A 123 -2.81 14.35 7.66
N SER A 124 -1.70 14.96 7.27
CA SER A 124 -1.68 16.27 6.60
C SER A 124 -0.65 16.25 5.47
N GLY A 125 -1.10 16.41 4.23
CA GLY A 125 -0.27 16.34 3.02
C GLY A 125 -0.83 15.35 1.98
N SER A 126 0.06 14.74 1.20
CA SER A 126 -0.31 13.88 0.07
C SER A 126 -0.66 12.45 0.51
N TYR A 127 -1.67 11.87 -0.12
CA TYR A 127 -2.08 10.47 0.06
C TYR A 127 -2.67 9.90 -1.24
N ASP A 128 -2.51 8.59 -1.45
CA ASP A 128 -3.03 7.87 -2.61
C ASP A 128 -4.21 6.99 -2.23
N LEU A 129 -5.40 7.21 -2.80
CA LEU A 129 -6.50 6.25 -2.71
C LEU A 129 -6.26 5.08 -3.67
N LEU A 130 -6.59 3.86 -3.24
CA LEU A 130 -6.60 2.65 -4.05
C LEU A 130 -8.05 2.26 -4.38
N PRO A 131 -8.49 2.37 -5.65
CA PRO A 131 -9.80 1.89 -6.07
C PRO A 131 -9.88 0.37 -5.95
N PHE A 132 -10.70 -0.15 -5.04
CA PHE A 132 -10.85 -1.58 -4.82
C PHE A 132 -11.83 -2.20 -5.84
N SER A 133 -11.42 -3.31 -6.45
CA SER A 133 -12.17 -4.01 -7.48
C SER A 133 -12.29 -5.50 -7.14
N PRO A 134 -13.45 -5.97 -6.64
CA PRO A 134 -13.71 -7.39 -6.37
C PRO A 134 -13.62 -8.32 -7.60
N LYS A 135 -13.45 -7.77 -8.82
CA LYS A 135 -13.21 -8.53 -10.06
C LYS A 135 -11.73 -8.85 -10.29
N THR A 136 -10.82 -8.14 -9.63
CA THR A 136 -9.36 -8.17 -9.91
C THR A 136 -8.50 -8.13 -8.65
N MET A 137 -9.11 -8.06 -7.47
CA MET A 137 -8.49 -8.05 -6.15
C MET A 137 -9.37 -8.88 -5.21
N GLU A 138 -8.76 -9.58 -4.26
CA GLU A 138 -9.44 -10.46 -3.31
C GLU A 138 -8.92 -10.20 -1.90
N LEU A 139 -9.79 -10.31 -0.89
CA LEU A 139 -9.40 -10.21 0.52
C LEU A 139 -9.22 -11.63 1.07
N VAL A 140 -7.97 -12.01 1.34
CA VAL A 140 -7.58 -13.39 1.68
C VAL A 140 -7.20 -13.48 3.15
N ARG A 141 -7.82 -14.41 3.88
CA ARG A 141 -7.54 -14.59 5.32
C ARG A 141 -6.08 -14.97 5.58
N THR A 142 -5.47 -14.34 6.57
CA THR A 142 -4.10 -14.60 7.02
C THR A 142 -3.92 -14.27 8.51
N SER A 143 -2.76 -14.60 9.04
CA SER A 143 -2.34 -14.34 10.42
C SER A 143 -0.87 -13.93 10.48
N HIS A 144 -0.45 -13.30 11.57
CA HIS A 144 0.95 -13.08 11.93
C HIS A 144 1.83 -12.36 10.90
N GLY A 145 1.24 -11.47 10.08
CA GLY A 145 1.95 -10.74 9.02
C GLY A 145 2.24 -11.57 7.77
N GLN A 146 1.78 -12.82 7.69
CA GLN A 146 2.09 -13.75 6.63
C GLN A 146 1.36 -13.43 5.32
N ILE A 147 1.98 -13.81 4.20
CA ILE A 147 1.39 -13.78 2.87
C ILE A 147 0.88 -15.19 2.56
N PRO A 148 -0.42 -15.39 2.27
CA PRO A 148 -0.96 -16.71 1.93
C PRO A 148 -0.28 -17.31 0.68
N PRO A 149 0.03 -18.62 0.66
CA PRO A 149 0.70 -19.26 -0.47
C PRO A 149 -0.01 -19.02 -1.81
N GLY A 150 0.76 -18.70 -2.85
CA GLY A 150 0.25 -18.42 -4.20
C GLY A 150 -0.43 -17.06 -4.38
N LYS A 151 -0.59 -16.24 -3.33
CA LYS A 151 -1.12 -14.87 -3.43
C LYS A 151 0.00 -13.85 -3.62
N ARG A 152 -0.31 -12.75 -4.31
CA ARG A 152 0.57 -11.60 -4.50
C ARG A 152 -0.10 -10.36 -3.90
N PRO A 153 0.27 -9.94 -2.68
CA PRO A 153 -0.45 -8.91 -1.95
C PRO A 153 -0.25 -7.52 -2.55
N VAL A 154 -1.26 -6.66 -2.39
CA VAL A 154 -1.24 -5.27 -2.86
C VAL A 154 -0.43 -4.41 -1.90
N GLU A 155 0.81 -4.16 -2.31
CA GLU A 155 1.74 -3.22 -1.68
C GLU A 155 1.08 -1.83 -1.50
N GLY A 156 1.00 -1.40 -0.25
CA GLY A 156 0.47 -0.12 0.18
C GLY A 156 1.53 0.85 0.69
N GLY A 157 2.80 0.44 0.72
CA GLY A 157 3.94 1.29 1.01
C GLY A 157 5.07 0.54 1.71
N TYR A 158 5.83 1.26 2.54
CA TYR A 158 7.02 0.79 3.24
C TYR A 158 7.28 1.61 4.52
N GLU A 159 7.78 0.96 5.57
CA GLU A 159 8.37 1.62 6.75
C GLU A 159 9.72 2.27 6.39
N GLU A 160 10.25 3.16 7.24
CA GLU A 160 11.50 3.92 6.95
C GLU A 160 12.75 3.06 6.70
N ASN A 161 12.76 1.83 7.21
CA ASN A 161 13.81 0.84 6.97
C ASN A 161 13.58 -0.02 5.70
N GLY A 162 12.69 0.41 4.81
CA GLY A 162 12.36 -0.27 3.55
C GLY A 162 11.46 -1.50 3.68
N ASN A 163 11.06 -1.89 4.89
CA ASN A 163 10.17 -3.04 5.08
C ASN A 163 8.78 -2.78 4.48
N LYS A 164 8.35 -3.66 3.58
CA LYS A 164 7.08 -3.51 2.84
C LYS A 164 5.85 -3.60 3.74
N LEU A 165 4.87 -2.77 3.41
CA LEU A 165 3.54 -2.72 4.01
C LEU A 165 2.48 -3.02 2.95
N TYR A 166 1.49 -3.82 3.31
CA TYR A 166 0.38 -4.23 2.45
C TYR A 166 -0.95 -3.75 3.03
N HIS A 167 -1.95 -3.59 2.15
CA HIS A 167 -3.32 -3.31 2.58
C HIS A 167 -3.95 -4.54 3.23
N ALA A 168 -4.74 -4.31 4.27
CA ALA A 168 -5.49 -5.34 4.97
C ALA A 168 -6.86 -4.84 5.42
N VAL A 169 -7.74 -5.77 5.77
CA VAL A 169 -8.98 -5.53 6.52
C VAL A 169 -8.97 -6.40 7.76
N ALA A 170 -9.25 -5.81 8.92
CA ALA A 170 -9.43 -6.57 10.16
C ALA A 170 -10.73 -6.15 10.87
N VAL A 171 -11.22 -7.01 11.76
CA VAL A 171 -12.45 -6.76 12.53
C VAL A 171 -12.09 -6.21 13.91
N VAL A 172 -12.53 -5.00 14.22
CA VAL A 172 -12.36 -4.37 15.54
C VAL A 172 -13.73 -4.04 16.13
N LYS A 173 -14.06 -4.68 17.25
CA LYS A 173 -15.38 -4.59 17.92
C LYS A 173 -16.57 -4.83 16.99
N GLY A 174 -16.44 -5.79 16.06
CA GLY A 174 -17.47 -6.16 15.08
C GLY A 174 -17.43 -5.37 13.76
N PHE A 175 -16.69 -4.25 13.69
CA PHE A 175 -16.57 -3.44 12.47
C PHE A 175 -15.35 -3.85 11.65
N ARG A 176 -15.56 -4.10 10.34
CA ARG A 176 -14.46 -4.28 9.37
C ARG A 176 -13.82 -2.92 9.09
N MET A 177 -12.50 -2.82 9.22
CA MET A 177 -11.74 -1.58 9.09
C MET A 177 -10.49 -1.77 8.21
N PRO A 178 -10.14 -0.81 7.33
CA PRO A 178 -8.86 -0.83 6.62
C PRO A 178 -7.66 -0.74 7.57
N ALA A 179 -6.58 -1.44 7.22
CA ALA A 179 -5.43 -1.70 8.07
C ALA A 179 -4.13 -1.81 7.26
N LYS A 180 -2.98 -1.70 7.94
CA LYS A 180 -1.65 -2.06 7.39
C LYS A 180 -1.24 -3.43 7.91
N THR A 181 -0.62 -4.27 7.08
CA THR A 181 -0.02 -5.55 7.50
C THR A 181 1.38 -5.72 6.89
N GLY A 182 2.23 -6.50 7.54
CA GLY A 182 3.54 -6.89 7.05
C GLY A 182 4.17 -7.93 7.99
N LEU A 183 5.08 -8.76 7.47
CA LEU A 183 5.69 -9.86 8.24
C LEU A 183 6.36 -9.36 9.54
N HIS A 184 7.02 -8.19 9.47
CA HIS A 184 7.65 -7.54 10.61
C HIS A 184 6.66 -6.97 11.65
N LEU A 185 5.42 -6.63 11.24
CA LEU A 185 4.36 -6.17 12.16
C LEU A 185 3.69 -7.33 12.92
N ARG A 186 3.83 -8.57 12.43
CA ARG A 186 3.26 -9.80 13.04
C ARG A 186 1.73 -9.75 13.22
N GLY A 187 1.03 -8.95 12.43
CA GLY A 187 -0.42 -8.77 12.44
C GLY A 187 -0.87 -7.63 11.51
N ALA A 188 -2.17 -7.33 11.54
CA ALA A 188 -2.75 -6.13 10.94
C ALA A 188 -2.93 -5.04 12.01
N ASN A 189 -2.36 -3.86 11.75
CA ASN A 189 -2.52 -2.68 12.60
C ASN A 189 -3.65 -1.81 12.05
N VAL A 190 -4.62 -1.51 12.92
CA VAL A 190 -5.90 -0.86 12.59
C VAL A 190 -6.01 0.45 13.37
N GLY A 191 -6.45 1.53 12.72
CA GLY A 191 -6.90 2.73 13.44
C GLY A 191 -8.31 2.53 13.99
N TYR A 192 -8.52 2.69 15.30
CA TYR A 192 -9.86 2.63 15.88
C TYR A 192 -10.00 3.48 17.16
N GLY A 193 -10.69 4.62 17.04
CA GLY A 193 -11.05 5.47 18.17
C GLY A 193 -9.85 6.21 18.78
N GLY A 194 -8.95 6.71 17.93
CA GLY A 194 -7.73 7.42 18.34
C GLY A 194 -6.54 6.51 18.68
N LYS A 195 -6.71 5.18 18.64
CA LYS A 195 -5.68 4.19 18.99
C LYS A 195 -5.32 3.29 17.80
N GLU A 196 -4.07 2.84 17.77
CA GLU A 196 -3.64 1.72 16.92
C GLU A 196 -3.97 0.41 17.66
N VAL A 197 -4.69 -0.49 16.99
CA VAL A 197 -5.09 -1.81 17.51
C VAL A 197 -4.45 -2.88 16.61
N ILE A 198 -3.74 -3.84 17.20
CA ILE A 198 -3.09 -4.92 16.46
C ILE A 198 -3.98 -6.17 16.51
N VAL A 199 -4.36 -6.67 15.34
CA VAL A 199 -5.10 -7.93 15.15
C VAL A 199 -4.13 -8.96 14.59
N THR A 200 -3.79 -9.98 15.37
CA THR A 200 -2.71 -10.94 15.05
C THR A 200 -3.17 -12.16 14.25
N THR A 201 -4.46 -12.49 14.24
CA THR A 201 -5.04 -13.62 13.50
C THR A 201 -6.34 -13.24 12.80
N ASP A 202 -6.76 -14.05 11.83
CA ASP A 202 -8.12 -14.04 11.23
C ASP A 202 -8.53 -12.71 10.60
N TYR A 203 -7.55 -11.91 10.20
CA TYR A 203 -7.72 -10.73 9.35
C TYR A 203 -7.48 -11.10 7.88
N GLU A 204 -7.77 -10.19 6.97
CA GLU A 204 -7.64 -10.40 5.53
C GLU A 204 -6.58 -9.46 4.95
N ILE A 205 -5.66 -10.00 4.14
CA ILE A 205 -4.71 -9.23 3.33
C ILE A 205 -5.27 -9.08 1.90
N LEU A 206 -5.00 -7.93 1.28
CA LEU A 206 -5.32 -7.62 -0.12
C LEU A 206 -4.14 -7.98 -1.03
#